data_AF-A0A820GUV4-F1
#
_entry.id   AF-A0A820GUV4-F1
#
_cell.length_a   1.000
_cell.length_b   1.000
_cell.length_c   1.000
_cell.angle_alpha   90.00
_cell.angle_beta   90.00
_cell.angle_gamma   90.00
#
_symmetry.space_group_name_H-M   'P 1'
#
loop_
_entity.id
_entity.type
_entity.pdbx_description
1 polymer ?
#
loop_
_entity_poly.entity_id
_entity_poly.type
_entity_poly.pdbx_seq_one_letter_code
_entity_poly.pdbx_strand_id
1 'polypeptide(L)'
;MAYYSFDLPNPTVDSGSNGLDGTSINTVTVTGYINQAMRILGTSTSYFRAYGFYQVPYGITTNKPFSMALWINPLSISNVAIIQMIWSTGSSSCETLL
;
A
#
# COMPACT_ATOMS: atom_id res chain seq x y z
N MET A 1 2.70 -13.31 -3.52
CA MET A 1 2.41 -12.56 -2.28
C MET A 1 3.32 -11.34 -2.29
N ALA A 2 2.80 -10.15 -1.97
CA ALA A 2 3.63 -8.96 -1.75
C ALA A 2 3.82 -8.77 -0.24
N TYR A 3 5.03 -8.43 0.17
CA TYR A 3 5.39 -8.20 1.56
C TYR A 3 6.37 -7.03 1.66
N TYR A 4 5.94 -5.95 2.27
CA TYR A 4 6.77 -4.78 2.53
C TYR A 4 7.11 -4.73 4.01
N SER A 5 8.41 -4.66 4.31
CA SER A 5 8.92 -4.46 5.67
C SER A 5 9.62 -3.13 5.75
N PHE A 6 9.35 -2.40 6.83
CA PHE A 6 10.00 -1.12 7.10
C PHE A 6 11.24 -1.28 7.99
N ASP A 7 11.48 -2.49 8.52
CA ASP A 7 12.69 -2.81 9.29
C ASP A 7 13.90 -3.10 8.39
N LEU A 8 13.65 -3.27 7.08
CA LEU A 8 14.69 -3.53 6.09
C LEU A 8 15.23 -2.22 5.49
N PRO A 9 16.45 -2.23 4.91
CA PRO A 9 17.10 -1.02 4.43
C PRO A 9 16.31 -0.23 3.38
N ASN A 10 15.40 -0.88 2.65
CA ASN A 10 14.56 -0.23 1.66
C ASN A 10 13.08 -0.56 1.90
N PRO A 11 12.27 0.43 2.37
CA PRO A 11 10.86 0.23 2.67
C PRO A 11 9.98 0.07 1.41
N THR A 12 10.52 0.32 0.21
CA THR A 12 9.79 0.16 -1.05
C THR A 12 10.09 -1.14 -1.78
N VAL A 13 11.02 -1.96 -1.29
CA VAL A 13 11.34 -3.25 -1.93
C VAL A 13 10.37 -4.32 -1.43
N ASP A 14 9.81 -5.10 -2.36
CA ASP A 14 9.03 -6.27 -2.02
C ASP A 14 9.95 -7.37 -1.50
N SER A 15 9.83 -7.67 -0.22
CA SER A 15 10.54 -8.76 0.46
C SER A 15 9.83 -10.10 0.30
N GLY A 16 8.70 -10.13 -0.40
CA GLY A 16 8.03 -11.33 -0.86
C GLY A 16 8.70 -11.95 -2.08
N SER A 17 8.15 -13.09 -2.53
CA SER A 17 8.68 -13.85 -3.67
C SER A 17 8.42 -13.23 -5.05
N ASN A 18 7.62 -12.16 -5.12
CA ASN A 18 7.06 -11.67 -6.37
C ASN A 18 7.79 -10.46 -6.95
N GLY A 19 8.71 -9.83 -6.21
CA GLY A 19 9.51 -8.69 -6.69
C GLY A 19 8.65 -7.48 -7.09
N LEU A 20 7.53 -7.26 -6.39
CA LEU A 20 6.57 -6.19 -6.68
C LEU A 20 6.99 -4.88 -6.01
N ASP A 21 8.14 -4.33 -6.40
CA ASP A 21 8.65 -3.10 -5.78
C ASP A 21 7.65 -1.94 -5.89
N GLY A 22 7.58 -1.15 -4.81
CA GLY A 22 6.74 0.02 -4.70
C GLY A 22 7.44 1.33 -5.02
N THR A 23 6.66 2.39 -5.04
CA THR A 23 7.12 3.77 -5.08
C THR A 23 6.47 4.53 -3.94
N SER A 24 7.26 5.33 -3.23
CA SER A 24 6.78 6.17 -2.14
C SER A 24 7.03 7.65 -2.47
N ILE A 25 6.00 8.49 -2.33
CA ILE A 25 6.09 9.94 -2.58
C ILE A 25 5.67 10.69 -1.32
N ASN A 26 6.48 11.67 -0.89
CA ASN A 26 6.26 12.49 0.31
C ASN A 26 5.89 11.65 1.55
N THR A 27 6.55 10.51 1.72
CA THR A 27 6.43 9.63 2.90
C THR A 27 7.68 9.73 3.74
N VAL A 28 7.57 9.40 5.03
CA VAL A 28 8.72 9.34 5.95
C VAL A 28 8.77 7.98 6.61
N THR A 29 9.92 7.31 6.58
CA THR A 29 10.15 6.14 7.42
C THR A 29 10.41 6.59 8.85
N VAL A 30 9.59 6.13 9.77
CA VAL A 30 9.73 6.33 11.21
C VAL A 30 10.67 5.25 11.73
N THR A 31 11.90 5.65 12.04
CA THR A 31 12.99 4.76 12.46
C THR A 31 13.21 4.82 13.99
N GLY A 32 13.98 3.88 14.54
CA GLY A 32 14.40 3.89 15.95
C GLY A 32 13.54 3.04 16.91
N TYR A 33 12.60 2.26 16.39
CA TYR A 33 11.77 1.32 17.14
C TYR A 33 11.81 -0.07 16.52
N ILE A 34 11.46 -1.11 17.29
CA ILE A 34 11.17 -2.46 16.74
C ILE A 34 9.84 -2.35 15.97
N ASN A 35 9.81 -2.87 14.73
CA ASN A 35 8.72 -2.69 13.77
C ASN A 35 8.59 -1.23 13.33
N GLN A 36 9.56 -0.76 12.54
CA GLN A 36 9.53 0.55 11.89
C GLN A 36 8.25 0.72 11.07
N ALA A 37 7.92 1.97 10.73
CA ALA A 37 6.68 2.29 10.02
C ALA A 37 6.91 3.33 8.93
N MET A 38 6.07 3.32 7.91
CA MET A 38 5.97 4.41 6.94
C MET A 38 4.84 5.36 7.35
N ARG A 39 5.17 6.63 7.55
CA ARG A 39 4.19 7.70 7.77
C ARG A 39 3.74 8.28 6.44
N ILE A 40 2.43 8.28 6.23
CA ILE A 40 1.73 8.95 5.13
C ILE A 40 1.05 10.20 5.72
N LEU A 41 1.20 11.36 5.08
CA LEU A 41 0.77 12.66 5.61
C LEU A 41 -0.71 12.97 5.39
N GLY A 42 -1.45 12.10 4.70
CA GLY A 42 -2.88 12.28 4.43
C GLY A 42 -3.18 13.34 3.36
N THR A 43 -2.19 13.69 2.51
CA THR A 43 -2.37 14.58 1.35
C THR A 43 -2.48 13.74 0.07
N SER A 44 -3.08 14.28 -0.98
CA SER A 44 -3.11 13.63 -2.32
C SER A 44 -1.72 13.42 -2.94
N THR A 45 -0.70 14.07 -2.37
CA THR A 45 0.70 13.98 -2.79
C THR A 45 1.56 13.11 -1.87
N SER A 46 0.99 12.54 -0.80
CA SER A 46 1.69 11.64 0.13
C SER A 46 1.09 10.25 0.03
N TYR A 47 1.83 9.31 -0.56
CA TYR A 47 1.34 7.96 -0.79
C TYR A 47 2.45 6.93 -0.95
N PHE A 48 2.09 5.68 -0.67
CA PHE A 48 2.82 4.49 -1.12
C PHE A 48 2.00 3.79 -2.20
N ARG A 49 2.65 3.46 -3.32
CA ARG A 49 2.03 2.76 -4.43
C ARG A 49 2.87 1.54 -4.80
N ALA A 50 2.27 0.36 -4.68
CA ALA A 50 2.81 -0.86 -5.26
C ALA A 50 2.15 -1.14 -6.61
N TYR A 51 2.94 -1.52 -7.61
CA TYR A 51 2.46 -1.86 -8.95
C TYR A 51 2.90 -3.28 -9.34
N GLY A 52 2.45 -3.76 -10.50
CA GLY A 52 2.85 -5.09 -11.00
C GLY A 52 1.95 -6.25 -10.54
N PHE A 53 0.82 -5.97 -9.90
CA PHE A 53 -0.20 -6.98 -9.58
C PHE A 53 -1.03 -7.38 -10.82
N TYR A 54 -0.38 -7.87 -11.88
CA TYR A 54 -1.05 -8.26 -13.14
C TYR A 54 -2.07 -9.40 -12.99
N GLN A 55 -2.01 -10.12 -11.87
CA GLN A 55 -2.95 -11.19 -11.55
C GLN A 55 -4.28 -10.68 -10.99
N VAL A 56 -4.37 -9.41 -10.59
CA VAL A 56 -5.58 -8.83 -10.00
C VAL A 56 -6.75 -8.82 -10.98
N PRO A 57 -6.62 -8.37 -12.25
CA PRO A 57 -7.71 -8.45 -13.22
C PRO A 57 -8.26 -9.87 -13.40
N TYR A 58 -7.38 -10.87 -13.52
CA TYR A 58 -7.80 -12.28 -13.61
C TYR A 58 -8.46 -12.79 -12.33
N GLY A 59 -7.91 -12.42 -11.17
CA GLY A 59 -8.49 -12.75 -9.87
C GLY A 59 -9.90 -12.19 -9.70
N ILE A 60 -10.14 -10.98 -10.20
CA ILE A 60 -11.47 -10.35 -10.19
C ILE A 60 -12.42 -11.10 -11.15
N THR A 61 -12.04 -11.32 -12.41
CA THR A 61 -12.93 -11.96 -13.40
C THR A 61 -13.27 -13.41 -13.07
N THR A 62 -12.43 -14.07 -12.25
CA THR A 62 -12.63 -15.45 -11.80
C THR A 62 -13.03 -15.57 -10.33
N ASN A 63 -13.39 -14.46 -9.69
CA ASN A 63 -13.86 -14.37 -8.30
C ASN A 63 -12.94 -15.11 -7.30
N LYS A 64 -11.63 -14.86 -7.40
CA LYS A 64 -10.62 -15.47 -6.53
C LYS A 64 -10.58 -14.76 -5.17
N PRO A 65 -10.50 -15.52 -4.06
CA PRO A 65 -10.30 -14.92 -2.75
C PRO A 65 -8.92 -14.27 -2.67
N PHE A 66 -8.84 -13.18 -1.91
CA PHE A 66 -7.58 -12.56 -1.52
C PHE A 66 -7.59 -12.21 -0.03
N SER A 67 -6.42 -12.01 0.54
CA SER A 67 -6.24 -11.59 1.93
C SER A 67 -5.18 -10.49 2.00
N MET A 68 -5.38 -9.54 2.89
CA MET A 68 -4.40 -8.52 3.23
C MET A 68 -4.28 -8.38 4.74
N ALA A 69 -3.08 -8.06 5.22
CA ALA A 69 -2.80 -7.79 6.62
C ALA A 69 -1.89 -6.57 6.71
N LEU A 70 -2.22 -5.63 7.60
CA LEU A 70 -1.49 -4.38 7.78
C LEU A 70 -1.66 -3.88 9.22
N TRP A 71 -0.62 -3.22 9.72
CA TRP A 71 -0.65 -2.50 10.99
C TRP A 71 -0.73 -1.00 10.69
N ILE A 72 -1.70 -0.30 11.27
CA ILE A 72 -1.88 1.15 11.11
C ILE A 72 -1.89 1.83 12.47
N ASN A 73 -1.29 3.02 12.53
CA ASN A 73 -1.29 3.89 13.71
C ASN A 73 -1.80 5.28 13.31
N PRO A 74 -3.13 5.49 13.25
CA PRO A 74 -3.71 6.77 12.86
C PRO A 74 -3.55 7.83 13.97
N LEU A 75 -3.39 9.10 13.57
CA LEU A 75 -3.28 10.22 14.53
C LEU A 75 -4.58 10.43 15.33
N SER A 76 -5.73 10.17 14.69
CA SER A 76 -7.05 10.20 15.31
C SER A 76 -7.95 9.17 14.63
N ILE A 77 -8.89 8.59 15.37
CA ILE A 77 -9.84 7.58 14.88
C ILE A 77 -11.23 8.20 14.95
N SER A 78 -11.85 8.49 13.81
CA SER A 78 -13.30 8.77 13.76
C SER A 78 -14.03 7.66 13.00
N ASN A 79 -13.52 7.25 11.84
CA ASN A 79 -13.98 6.12 11.03
C ASN A 79 -12.79 5.51 10.27
N VAL A 80 -12.69 4.18 10.21
CA VAL A 80 -11.68 3.47 9.40
C VAL A 80 -12.38 2.78 8.24
N ALA A 81 -12.01 3.15 7.01
CA ALA A 81 -12.49 2.49 5.79
C ALA A 81 -11.31 1.91 5.01
N ILE A 82 -11.46 0.66 4.56
CA ILE A 82 -10.61 0.08 3.52
C ILE A 82 -11.41 0.16 2.24
N ILE A 83 -10.92 0.94 1.27
CA ILE A 83 -11.63 1.18 0.01
C ILE A 83 -10.89 0.46 -1.11
N GLN A 84 -11.59 -0.49 -1.74
CA GLN A 84 -11.13 -1.16 -2.96
C GLN A 84 -11.74 -0.44 -4.16
N MET A 85 -10.91 0.19 -4.98
CA MET A 85 -11.34 0.82 -6.23
C MET A 85 -10.81 0.04 -7.43
N ILE A 86 -11.63 -0.08 -8.46
CA ILE A 86 -11.26 -0.71 -9.74
C ILE A 86 -11.18 0.40 -10.78
N TRP A 87 -9.98 0.62 -11.29
CA TRP A 87 -9.76 1.52 -12.41
C TRP A 87 -9.54 0.72 -13.69
N SER A 88 -10.02 1.23 -14.82
CA SER A 88 -9.60 0.74 -16.14
C SER A 88 -8.10 0.96 -16.30
N THR A 89 -7.39 0.00 -16.89
CA THR A 89 -5.96 0.13 -17.22
C THR A 89 -5.74 1.42 -18.02
N GLY A 90 -5.06 2.40 -17.41
CA GLY A 90 -4.80 3.72 -18.00
C GLY A 90 -5.33 4.91 -17.18
N SER A 91 -6.20 4.67 -16.21
CA SER A 91 -6.74 5.69 -15.31
C SER A 91 -6.22 5.43 -13.90
N SER A 92 -5.39 6.32 -13.34
CA SER A 92 -5.03 6.23 -11.93
C SER A 92 -4.99 7.63 -11.32
N SER A 93 -6.03 7.99 -10.57
CA SER A 93 -6.04 9.13 -9.66
C SER A 93 -5.85 8.63 -8.23
N CYS A 94 -5.04 9.35 -7.44
CA CYS A 94 -5.06 9.19 -5.99
C CYS A 94 -6.20 10.07 -5.49
N GLU A 95 -7.32 9.45 -5.09
CA GLU A 95 -8.52 10.17 -4.67
C GLU A 95 -8.60 10.21 -3.15
N THR A 96 -8.90 11.40 -2.61
CA THR A 96 -9.28 11.54 -1.20
C THR A 96 -10.76 11.23 -1.08
N LEU A 97 -11.08 10.02 -0.65
CA LEU A 97 -12.45 9.63 -0.35
C LEU A 97 -12.76 10.08 1.08
N LEU A 98 -13.49 11.18 1.20
CA LEU A 98 -14.03 11.69 2.47
C LEU A 98 -15.35 10.99 2.81
#